data_AF-A0A7W1H4F9-F1
#
_entry.id   AF-A0A7W1H4F9-F1
#
_cell.length_a   1.000
_cell.length_b   1.000
_cell.length_c   1.000
_cell.angle_alpha   90.00
_cell.angle_beta   90.00
_cell.angle_gamma   90.00
#
_symmetry.space_group_name_H-M   'P 1'
#
loop_
_entity.id
_entity.type
_entity.pdbx_description
1 polymer ?
#
loop_
_entity_poly.entity_id
_entity_poly.type
_entity_poly.pdbx_seq_one_letter_code
_entity_poly.pdbx_strand_id
1 'polypeptide(L)'
;MTPCYLGSDGGEVLDRIRTFLAVRGGDADAEHLLEERRETWLAGTVAEVAERIRGLEALGVSRVMLQHLNHADDDMVALIGERLMPALA
;
A
#
# COMPACT_ATOMS: atom_id res chain seq x y z
N MET A 1 0.48 -9.72 9.01
CA MET A 1 -0.38 -8.61 8.52
C MET A 1 0.55 -7.43 8.28
N THR A 2 0.49 -6.79 7.11
CA THR A 2 1.40 -5.68 6.76
C THR A 2 0.61 -4.44 6.36
N PRO A 3 1.00 -3.23 6.80
CA PRO A 3 0.42 -1.99 6.31
C PRO A 3 0.43 -1.91 4.79
N CYS A 4 -0.66 -1.39 4.24
CA CYS A 4 -0.78 -1.13 2.82
C CYS A 4 -1.24 0.30 2.52
N TYR A 5 -0.67 0.87 1.46
CA TYR A 5 -1.00 2.19 0.93
C TYR A 5 -0.87 2.13 -0.60
N LEU A 6 -1.98 1.91 -1.28
CA LEU A 6 -2.00 1.80 -2.73
C LEU A 6 -2.38 3.13 -3.37
N GLY A 7 -1.88 3.40 -4.56
CA GLY A 7 -2.27 4.56 -5.37
C GLY A 7 -2.47 4.20 -6.84
N SER A 8 -3.29 4.98 -7.53
CA SER A 8 -3.34 4.96 -8.99
C SER A 8 -2.02 5.46 -9.60
N ASP A 9 -1.37 6.39 -8.90
CA ASP A 9 -0.04 6.94 -9.11
C ASP A 9 0.70 7.13 -7.78
N GLY A 10 1.94 7.62 -7.83
CA GLY A 10 2.76 7.85 -6.63
C GLY A 10 2.28 9.02 -5.76
N GLY A 11 1.56 9.99 -6.31
CA GLY A 11 1.01 11.11 -5.56
C GLY A 11 -0.08 10.65 -4.59
N GLU A 12 -1.00 9.83 -5.08
CA GLU A 12 -2.04 9.22 -4.23
C GLU A 12 -1.46 8.38 -3.10
N VAL A 13 -0.37 7.64 -3.34
CA VAL A 13 0.32 6.87 -2.28
C VAL A 13 0.77 7.81 -1.16
N LEU A 14 1.44 8.91 -1.53
CA LEU A 14 1.94 9.89 -0.56
C LEU A 14 0.80 10.59 0.18
N ASP A 15 -0.27 10.97 -0.50
CA ASP A 15 -1.45 11.59 0.13
C ASP A 15 -2.11 10.67 1.17
N ARG A 16 -2.21 9.38 0.87
CA ARG A 16 -2.70 8.39 1.83
C ARG A 16 -1.77 8.23 3.03
N ILE A 17 -0.45 8.24 2.82
CA ILE A 17 0.53 8.20 3.92
C ILE A 17 0.46 9.48 4.77
N ARG A 18 0.30 10.66 4.15
CA ARG A 18 0.10 11.94 4.85
C ARG A 18 -1.16 11.91 5.71
N THR A 19 -2.25 11.35 5.20
CA THR A 19 -3.50 11.16 5.95
C THR A 19 -3.29 10.30 7.18
N PHE A 20 -2.57 9.18 7.04
CA PHE A 20 -2.20 8.33 8.18
C PHE A 20 -1.34 9.09 9.20
N LEU A 21 -0.34 9.84 8.74
CA LEU A 21 0.55 10.61 9.61
C LEU A 21 -0.17 11.71 10.38
N ALA A 22 -1.14 12.38 9.75
CA ALA A 22 -1.96 13.41 10.40
C ALA A 22 -2.74 12.86 11.62
N VAL A 23 -3.12 11.59 11.60
CA VAL A 23 -3.81 10.92 12.72
C VAL A 23 -2.84 10.30 13.71
N ARG A 24 -1.78 9.64 13.23
CA ARG A 24 -0.75 9.01 14.07
C ARG A 24 -0.02 10.03 14.94
N GLY A 25 0.17 11.26 14.43
CA GLY A 25 0.98 12.31 15.02
C GLY A 25 2.49 12.09 14.80
N GLY A 26 3.27 13.13 15.11
CA GLY A 26 4.72 13.20 14.92
C GLY A 26 5.14 14.01 13.69
N ASP A 27 6.45 14.20 13.53
CA ASP A 27 7.06 15.07 12.50
C ASP A 27 7.61 14.27 11.30
N ALA A 28 7.11 13.04 11.10
CA ALA A 28 7.58 12.21 10.00
C ALA A 28 7.10 12.74 8.64
N ASP A 29 7.99 12.71 7.66
CA ASP A 29 7.72 13.04 6.26
C ASP A 29 7.22 11.79 5.51
N ALA A 30 6.24 11.96 4.62
CA ALA A 30 5.57 10.83 3.97
C ALA A 30 6.50 10.10 2.99
N GLU A 31 7.29 10.86 2.23
CA GLU A 31 8.28 10.37 1.29
C GLU A 31 9.39 9.62 2.02
N HIS A 32 9.90 10.21 3.11
CA HIS A 32 10.90 9.55 3.95
C HIS A 32 10.38 8.25 4.57
N LEU A 33 9.15 8.25 5.10
CA LEU A 33 8.54 7.07 5.69
C LEU A 33 8.29 5.98 4.65
N LEU A 34 7.83 6.34 3.45
CA LEU A 34 7.64 5.39 2.35
C LEU A 34 8.96 4.72 1.98
N GLU A 35 10.05 5.49 1.91
CA GLU A 35 11.38 4.95 1.61
C GLU A 35 11.87 4.02 2.72
N GLU A 36 11.79 4.43 3.99
CA GLU A 36 12.18 3.61 5.16
C GLU A 36 11.39 2.29 5.21
N ARG A 37 10.09 2.35 4.89
CA ARG A 37 9.18 1.20 5.01
C ARG A 37 9.01 0.41 3.73
N ARG A 38 9.67 0.83 2.64
CA ARG A 38 9.53 0.23 1.31
C ARG A 38 9.65 -1.28 1.37
N GLU A 39 10.63 -1.84 2.09
CA GLU A 39 10.84 -3.30 2.13
C GLU A 39 9.86 -4.08 3.01
N THR A 40 9.14 -3.42 3.93
CA THR A 40 8.27 -4.11 4.91
C THR A 40 6.77 -3.89 4.68
N TRP A 41 6.38 -2.74 4.12
CA TRP A 41 4.99 -2.40 3.79
C TRP A 41 4.65 -2.72 2.36
N LEU A 42 3.39 -3.07 2.07
CA LEU A 42 2.88 -3.11 0.70
C LEU A 42 2.33 -1.74 0.32
N ALA A 43 3.23 -0.81 0.03
CA ALA A 43 2.93 0.55 -0.36
C ALA A 43 3.52 0.88 -1.74
N GLY A 44 2.74 1.55 -2.59
CA GLY A 44 3.12 1.89 -3.96
C GLY A 44 1.94 1.94 -4.91
N THR A 45 2.22 2.15 -6.19
CA THR A 45 1.21 2.04 -7.24
C THR A 45 0.66 0.62 -7.35
N VAL A 46 -0.50 0.46 -7.98
CA VAL A 46 -1.08 -0.87 -8.24
C VAL A 46 -0.07 -1.80 -8.93
N ALA A 47 0.70 -1.29 -9.90
CA ALA A 47 1.68 -2.08 -10.65
C ALA A 47 2.83 -2.57 -9.75
N GLU A 48 3.43 -1.66 -8.97
CA GLU A 48 4.54 -1.99 -8.05
C GLU A 48 4.11 -2.97 -6.96
N VAL A 49 2.90 -2.79 -6.41
CA VAL A 49 2.36 -3.69 -5.38
C VAL A 49 2.03 -5.06 -5.98
N ALA A 50 1.49 -5.12 -7.20
CA ALA A 50 1.25 -6.38 -7.89
C ALA A 50 2.55 -7.15 -8.16
N GLU A 51 3.58 -6.47 -8.68
CA GLU A 51 4.90 -7.07 -8.91
C GLU A 51 5.46 -7.68 -7.62
N ARG A 52 5.37 -6.94 -6.51
CA ARG A 52 5.86 -7.42 -5.23
C ARG A 52 5.07 -8.60 -4.68
N ILE A 53 3.75 -8.62 -4.82
CA ILE A 53 2.93 -9.76 -4.42
C ILE A 53 3.31 -10.99 -5.24
N ARG A 54 3.52 -10.86 -6.56
CA ARG A 54 4.03 -11.96 -7.40
C ARG A 54 5.43 -12.41 -6.96
N GLY A 55 6.29 -11.49 -6.54
CA GLY A 55 7.58 -11.82 -5.92
C GLY A 55 7.44 -12.67 -4.65
N LEU A 56 6.48 -12.33 -3.77
CA LEU A 56 6.17 -13.13 -2.59
C LEU A 56 5.59 -14.50 -2.96
N GLU A 57 4.69 -14.55 -3.94
CA GLU A 57 4.13 -15.79 -4.47
C GLU A 57 5.22 -16.72 -5.01
N ALA A 58 6.20 -16.19 -5.76
CA ALA A 58 7.34 -16.94 -6.25
C ALA A 58 8.22 -17.55 -5.13
N LEU A 59 8.18 -16.96 -3.93
CA LEU A 59 8.82 -17.49 -2.71
C LEU A 59 7.94 -18.50 -1.95
N GLY A 60 6.77 -18.85 -2.49
CA GLY A 60 5.83 -19.81 -1.88
C GLY A 60 4.84 -19.20 -0.90
N VAL A 61 4.73 -17.86 -0.82
CA VAL A 61 3.73 -17.20 0.02
C VAL A 61 2.35 -17.35 -0.61
N SER A 62 1.44 -18.01 0.11
CA SER A 62 0.08 -18.31 -0.38
C SER A 62 -0.98 -17.28 0.03
N ARG A 63 -0.65 -16.36 0.96
CA ARG A 63 -1.58 -15.33 1.45
C ARG A 63 -0.83 -14.12 1.98
N VAL A 64 -1.31 -12.93 1.62
CA VAL A 64 -0.92 -11.67 2.27
C VAL A 64 -2.15 -11.04 2.92
N MET A 65 -1.99 -10.59 4.17
CA MET A 65 -3.04 -9.87 4.89
C MET A 65 -2.71 -8.37 4.90
N LEU A 66 -3.51 -7.59 4.18
CA LEU A 66 -3.38 -6.15 4.00
C LEU A 66 -3.99 -5.41 5.21
N GLN A 67 -3.19 -4.61 5.91
CA GLN A 67 -3.65 -3.73 6.98
C GLN A 67 -3.92 -2.34 6.42
N HIS A 68 -5.19 -2.05 6.18
CA HIS A 68 -5.64 -0.72 5.79
C HIS A 68 -5.86 0.14 7.04
N LEU A 69 -5.08 1.22 7.19
CA LEU A 69 -5.07 2.06 8.39
C LEU A 69 -5.86 3.37 8.23
N ASN A 70 -6.15 3.79 7.00
CA ASN A 70 -6.98 4.96 6.72
C ASN A 70 -8.45 4.55 6.63
N HIS A 71 -9.09 4.27 7.76
CA HIS A 71 -10.41 3.62 7.82
C HIS A 71 -11.57 4.30 7.05
N ALA A 72 -11.40 5.53 6.57
CA ALA A 72 -12.40 6.27 5.77
C ALA A 72 -12.06 6.31 4.26
N ASP A 73 -10.97 5.69 3.82
CA ASP A 73 -10.50 5.69 2.42
C ASP A 73 -11.05 4.47 1.67
N ASP A 74 -12.36 4.53 1.40
CA ASP A 74 -13.07 3.51 0.61
C ASP A 74 -12.51 3.42 -0.83
N ASP A 75 -11.99 4.53 -1.36
CA ASP A 75 -11.38 4.58 -2.70
C ASP A 75 -10.18 3.65 -2.81
N MET A 76 -9.36 3.50 -1.76
CA MET A 76 -8.26 2.53 -1.76
C MET A 76 -8.77 1.09 -1.77
N VAL A 77 -9.87 0.81 -1.07
CA VAL A 77 -10.49 -0.52 -1.05
C VAL A 77 -11.07 -0.85 -2.43
N ALA A 78 -11.74 0.11 -3.07
CA ALA A 78 -12.22 0.00 -4.44
C ALA A 78 -11.05 -0.24 -5.41
N LEU A 79 -9.97 0.54 -5.29
CA LEU A 79 -8.76 0.39 -6.10
C LEU A 79 -8.15 -1.03 -6.01
N ILE A 80 -8.14 -1.62 -4.81
CA ILE A 80 -7.70 -3.00 -4.62
C ILE A 80 -8.61 -3.96 -5.40
N GLY A 81 -9.92 -3.87 -5.20
CA GLY A 81 -10.89 -4.77 -5.84
C GLY A 81 -10.94 -4.64 -7.37
N GLU A 82 -10.87 -3.42 -7.88
CA GLU A 82 -11.08 -3.10 -9.29
C GLU A 82 -9.80 -3.20 -10.13
N ARG A 83 -8.63 -2.95 -9.52
CA ARG A 83 -7.37 -2.88 -10.27
C ARG A 83 -6.30 -3.84 -9.77
N LEU A 84 -6.08 -3.94 -8.46
CA LEU A 84 -5.06 -4.88 -7.95
C LEU A 84 -5.49 -6.34 -8.16
N MET A 85 -6.72 -6.70 -7.80
CA MET A 85 -7.18 -8.08 -7.90
C MET A 85 -7.15 -8.61 -9.36
N PRO A 86 -7.63 -7.88 -10.38
CA PRO A 86 -7.46 -8.29 -11.77
C PRO A 86 -6.00 -8.34 -12.23
N ALA A 87 -5.15 -7.46 -11.71
CA ALA A 87 -3.71 -7.46 -12.03
C ALA A 87 -2.93 -8.60 -11.36
N LEU A 88 -3.55 -9.40 -10.49
CA LEU A 88 -2.97 -10.58 -9.84
C LEU A 88 -3.57 -11.91 -10.36
N ALA A 89 -4.68 -11.84 -11.11
CA ALA A 89 -5.31 -13.00 -11.72
C ALA A 89 -4.47 -13.63 -12.85
#